data_AF-A0A2V9BL57-F1
#
_entry.id   AF-A0A2V9BL57-F1
#
_cell.length_a   1.000
_cell.length_b   1.000
_cell.length_c   1.000
_cell.angle_alpha   90.00
_cell.angle_beta   90.00
_cell.angle_gamma   90.00
#
_symmetry.space_group_name_H-M   'P 1'
#
loop_
_entity.id
_entity.type
_entity.pdbx_description
1 polymer ?
#
loop_
_entity_poly.entity_id
_entity_poly.type
_entity_poly.pdbx_seq_one_letter_code
_entity_poly.pdbx_strand_id
1 'polypeptide(L)'
;HRLAEAVRIRLLSDVPLGGLLSGGVDSSTVVALMARASSRPVKTFSIGFSSEDFNEAEYARVVARQFGTEHHELMVEPQIEETVHLLTHSLEEPFGDSSIVPTYHVCRLARQHVTVALAGDGGDELFAGYDRYKSYLWRRKIRLFPTRMGRWYRHYIHPRVPTAWPGRRFLYNLALPLRERYLDGIALLPASARERSVFCRDFVAWADKQASPYEPFRRYLERDPASDPLSEILYADTKTYLSADILTKVDRMSMANSLEVRAPFLDHPFAEWVAQLSPQWKMRSGEPKYILKRLAERLGVPKQVLYRRKQGFSMPLVHWFRQDPSPALLEVLLEPKTIQRGYFNAKELRRRLFEHRQGLRDRSWEIWHLLIFELWHRNFLEPATQVQSTANYWCRPTAGREGVQPPVFSPPSPTTVQVAH
;
A
#
# COMPACT_ATOMS: atom_id res chain seq x y z
N HIS A 1 -15.13 21.68 -13.38
CA HIS A 1 -16.14 20.98 -14.20
C HIS A 1 -15.71 19.55 -14.50
N ARG A 2 -14.53 19.26 -15.08
CA ARG A 2 -14.09 17.87 -15.38
C ARG A 2 -14.19 16.88 -14.22
N LEU A 3 -13.60 17.17 -13.05
CA LEU A 3 -13.73 16.28 -11.87
C LEU A 3 -15.18 16.17 -11.35
N ALA A 4 -15.97 17.23 -11.48
CA ALA A 4 -17.38 17.19 -11.10
C ALA A 4 -18.17 16.24 -12.01
N GLU A 5 -17.87 16.22 -13.31
CA GLU A 5 -18.43 15.27 -14.25
C GLU A 5 -17.99 13.83 -13.95
N ALA A 6 -16.70 13.61 -13.70
CA ALA A 6 -16.16 12.32 -13.30
C ALA A 6 -16.85 11.74 -12.05
N VAL A 7 -17.17 12.59 -11.07
CA VAL A 7 -17.98 12.22 -9.90
C VAL A 7 -19.42 11.95 -10.31
N ARG A 8 -20.06 12.87 -11.06
CA ARG A 8 -21.47 12.77 -11.46
C ARG A 8 -21.80 11.46 -12.17
N ILE A 9 -20.97 11.04 -13.14
CA ILE A 9 -21.23 9.78 -13.86
C ILE A 9 -21.05 8.53 -12.98
N ARG A 10 -20.26 8.62 -11.91
CA ARG A 10 -20.06 7.54 -10.92
C ARG A 10 -21.14 7.53 -9.82
N LEU A 11 -21.97 8.57 -9.72
CA LEU A 11 -23.14 8.59 -8.85
C LEU A 11 -24.34 7.82 -9.43
N LEU A 12 -24.29 7.43 -10.71
CA LEU A 12 -25.32 6.60 -11.34
C LEU A 12 -25.33 5.20 -10.70
N SER A 13 -26.40 4.87 -9.99
CA SER A 13 -26.55 3.61 -9.26
C SER A 13 -28.02 3.36 -8.92
N ASP A 14 -28.49 2.13 -9.17
CA ASP A 14 -29.82 1.68 -8.75
C ASP A 14 -29.84 1.17 -7.29
N VAL A 15 -28.66 1.07 -6.67
CA VAL A 15 -28.46 0.64 -5.29
C VAL A 15 -27.92 1.79 -4.43
N PRO A 16 -28.11 1.76 -3.09
CA PRO A 16 -27.58 2.80 -2.21
C PRO A 16 -26.08 2.99 -2.37
N LEU A 17 -25.65 4.25 -2.43
CA LEU A 17 -24.26 4.65 -2.61
C LEU A 17 -23.80 5.66 -1.54
N GLY A 18 -22.50 5.59 -1.20
CA GLY A 18 -21.85 6.53 -0.30
C GLY A 18 -20.42 6.91 -0.74
N GLY A 19 -19.68 7.53 0.17
CA GLY A 19 -18.29 7.94 -0.06
C GLY A 19 -17.38 7.55 1.10
N LEU A 20 -16.17 7.06 0.79
CA LEU A 20 -15.14 6.83 1.78
C LEU A 20 -14.46 8.17 2.11
N LEU A 21 -14.42 8.54 3.40
CA LEU A 21 -13.98 9.85 3.85
C LEU A 21 -12.88 9.73 4.91
N SER A 22 -11.62 9.97 4.51
CA SER A 22 -10.47 9.96 5.41
C SER A 22 -10.12 11.34 6.00
N GLY A 23 -10.84 12.40 5.62
CA GLY A 23 -10.42 13.77 5.93
C GLY A 23 -9.11 14.17 5.24
N GLY A 24 -8.74 13.50 4.15
CA GLY A 24 -7.69 13.91 3.23
C GLY A 24 -8.23 14.77 2.09
N VAL A 25 -7.35 15.53 1.43
CA VAL A 25 -7.70 16.43 0.31
C VAL A 25 -8.54 15.72 -0.76
N ASP A 26 -8.19 14.49 -1.12
CA ASP A 26 -8.79 13.76 -2.24
C ASP A 26 -10.22 13.33 -1.90
N SER A 27 -10.39 12.57 -0.81
CA SER A 27 -11.69 12.12 -0.33
C SER A 27 -12.63 13.29 -0.01
N SER A 28 -12.10 14.37 0.59
CA SER A 28 -12.91 15.56 0.89
C SER A 28 -13.36 16.28 -0.38
N THR A 29 -12.52 16.31 -1.41
CA THR A 29 -12.90 16.87 -2.72
C THR A 29 -13.99 16.03 -3.38
N VAL A 30 -13.88 14.71 -3.34
CA VAL A 30 -14.91 13.79 -3.86
C VAL A 30 -16.22 13.98 -3.11
N VAL A 31 -16.22 13.91 -1.78
CA VAL A 31 -17.43 14.10 -0.95
C VAL A 31 -18.06 15.48 -1.17
N ALA A 32 -17.26 16.55 -1.27
CA ALA A 32 -17.78 17.89 -1.56
C ALA A 32 -18.52 17.94 -2.91
N LEU A 33 -18.01 17.25 -3.94
CA LEU A 33 -18.65 17.16 -5.24
C LEU A 33 -19.89 16.26 -5.22
N MET A 34 -19.85 15.14 -4.48
CA MET A 34 -21.02 14.29 -4.27
C MET A 34 -22.15 15.06 -3.59
N ALA A 35 -21.84 15.81 -2.52
CA ALA A 35 -22.82 16.61 -1.78
C ALA A 35 -23.46 17.71 -2.64
N ARG A 36 -22.70 18.31 -3.56
CA ARG A 36 -23.21 19.30 -4.51
C ARG A 36 -24.08 18.70 -5.62
N ALA A 37 -23.83 17.45 -5.99
CA ALA A 37 -24.56 16.75 -7.04
C ALA A 37 -25.80 16.00 -6.50
N SER A 38 -25.88 15.76 -5.19
CA SER A 38 -26.98 15.03 -4.54
C SER A 38 -28.01 15.98 -3.94
N SER A 39 -29.29 15.62 -4.04
CA SER A 39 -30.38 16.29 -3.34
C SER A 39 -30.61 15.79 -1.91
N ARG A 40 -29.97 14.67 -1.54
CA ARG A 40 -30.03 14.05 -0.21
C ARG A 40 -28.64 14.05 0.45
N PRO A 41 -28.56 14.04 1.78
CA PRO A 41 -27.30 13.84 2.50
C PRO A 41 -26.56 12.61 1.97
N VAL A 42 -25.30 12.81 1.57
CA VAL A 42 -24.44 11.70 1.12
C VAL A 42 -24.05 10.87 2.34
N LYS A 43 -24.12 9.55 2.25
CA LYS A 43 -23.58 8.66 3.28
C LYS A 43 -22.07 8.65 3.20
N THR A 44 -21.38 8.92 4.30
CA THR A 44 -19.91 8.91 4.34
C THR A 44 -19.38 8.00 5.42
N PHE A 45 -18.28 7.31 5.14
CA PHE A 45 -17.70 6.29 6.02
C PHE A 45 -16.25 6.63 6.34
N SER A 46 -15.92 6.67 7.62
CA SER A 46 -14.56 6.86 8.10
C SER A 46 -14.21 5.80 9.13
N ILE A 47 -12.91 5.62 9.35
CA ILE A 47 -12.41 4.84 10.48
C ILE A 47 -11.38 5.65 11.24
N GLY A 48 -11.31 5.40 12.55
CA GLY A 48 -10.32 5.98 13.44
C GLY A 48 -9.58 4.88 14.20
N PHE A 49 -8.43 5.25 14.76
CA PHE A 49 -7.68 4.42 15.70
C PHE A 49 -7.67 5.11 17.06
N SER A 50 -7.60 4.34 18.14
CA SER A 50 -7.52 4.87 19.50
C SER A 50 -6.24 5.68 19.76
N SER A 51 -5.18 5.44 18.98
CA SER A 51 -3.95 6.21 19.02
C SER A 51 -4.12 7.56 18.31
N GLU A 52 -3.92 8.65 19.06
CA GLU A 52 -4.04 10.04 18.56
C GLU A 52 -3.12 10.32 17.36
N ASP A 53 -1.95 9.70 17.30
CA ASP A 53 -0.96 9.87 16.23
C ASP A 53 -1.43 9.33 14.86
N PHE A 54 -2.53 8.57 14.84
CA PHE A 54 -3.08 7.91 13.65
C PHE A 54 -4.57 8.18 13.46
N ASN A 55 -5.16 9.09 14.23
CA ASN A 55 -6.60 9.34 14.20
C ASN A 55 -6.98 10.43 13.19
N GLU A 56 -7.31 10.02 11.96
CA GLU A 56 -7.82 10.96 10.94
C GLU A 56 -9.34 11.24 11.07
N ALA A 57 -10.04 10.54 11.95
CA ALA A 57 -11.49 10.59 12.04
C ALA A 57 -12.01 11.98 12.41
N GLU A 58 -11.27 12.75 13.22
CA GLU A 58 -11.63 14.13 13.54
C GLU A 58 -11.76 15.00 12.28
N TYR A 59 -10.83 14.88 11.34
CA TYR A 59 -10.87 15.63 10.08
C TYR A 59 -12.00 15.16 9.17
N ALA A 60 -12.30 13.85 9.18
CA ALA A 60 -13.46 13.32 8.48
C ALA A 60 -14.77 13.93 9.04
N ARG A 61 -14.92 14.02 10.37
CA ARG A 61 -16.08 14.67 11.02
C ARG A 61 -16.21 16.14 10.64
N VAL A 62 -15.10 16.88 10.56
CA VAL A 62 -15.10 18.29 10.14
C VAL A 62 -15.68 18.42 8.72
N VAL A 63 -15.23 17.57 7.79
CA VAL A 63 -15.70 17.57 6.40
C VAL A 63 -17.16 17.14 6.32
N ALA A 64 -17.54 16.11 7.07
CA ALA A 64 -18.91 15.63 7.14
C ALA A 64 -19.89 16.72 7.61
N ARG A 65 -19.53 17.47 8.67
CA ARG A 65 -20.31 18.61 9.15
C ARG A 65 -20.39 19.73 8.11
N GLN A 66 -19.27 20.05 7.45
CA GLN A 66 -19.22 21.10 6.42
C GLN A 66 -20.18 20.84 5.25
N PHE A 67 -20.36 19.58 4.86
CA PHE A 67 -21.18 19.19 3.71
C PHE A 67 -22.50 18.51 4.10
N GLY A 68 -22.86 18.50 5.38
CA GLY A 68 -24.13 17.93 5.86
C GLY A 68 -24.33 16.46 5.50
N THR A 69 -23.28 15.64 5.59
CA THR A 69 -23.33 14.22 5.21
C THR A 69 -23.90 13.36 6.34
N GLU A 70 -24.54 12.24 5.99
CA GLU A 70 -24.88 11.17 6.94
C GLU A 70 -23.59 10.38 7.25
N HIS A 71 -22.88 10.78 8.30
CA HIS A 71 -21.54 10.27 8.61
C HIS A 71 -21.58 9.07 9.56
N HIS A 72 -20.94 7.99 9.13
CA HIS A 72 -20.73 6.77 9.90
C HIS A 72 -19.24 6.61 10.17
N GLU A 73 -18.89 6.35 11.41
CA GLU A 73 -17.50 6.23 11.86
C GLU A 73 -17.33 4.97 12.71
N LEU A 74 -16.24 4.25 12.49
CA LEU A 74 -15.86 3.09 13.30
C LEU A 74 -14.45 3.30 13.88
N MET A 75 -14.33 3.18 15.20
CA MET A 75 -13.04 3.08 15.86
C MET A 75 -12.56 1.63 15.76
N VAL A 76 -11.45 1.40 15.07
CA VAL A 76 -10.89 0.05 14.87
C VAL A 76 -10.11 -0.35 16.12
N GLU A 77 -10.55 -1.44 16.74
CA GLU A 77 -9.88 -2.05 17.89
C GLU A 77 -8.72 -2.98 17.49
N PRO A 78 -7.82 -3.33 18.43
CA PRO A 78 -6.62 -4.14 18.16
C PRO A 78 -6.85 -5.62 17.83
N GLN A 79 -8.09 -6.11 17.64
CA GLN A 79 -8.41 -7.49 17.27
C GLN A 79 -8.05 -7.79 15.80
N ILE A 80 -6.80 -7.48 15.44
CA ILE A 80 -6.24 -7.47 14.09
C ILE A 80 -5.80 -8.87 13.66
N GLU A 81 -5.56 -9.80 14.59
CA GLU A 81 -5.09 -11.16 14.28
C GLU A 81 -6.08 -11.89 13.35
N GLU A 82 -7.37 -11.94 13.71
CA GLU A 82 -8.42 -12.53 12.87
C GLU A 82 -8.47 -11.85 11.50
N THR A 83 -8.36 -10.52 11.47
CA THR A 83 -8.37 -9.75 10.23
C THR A 83 -7.16 -10.10 9.37
N VAL A 84 -5.94 -10.18 9.93
CA VAL A 84 -4.72 -10.52 9.19
C VAL A 84 -4.80 -11.95 8.65
N HIS A 85 -5.33 -12.91 9.43
CA HIS A 85 -5.55 -14.26 8.95
C HIS A 85 -6.53 -14.29 7.78
N LEU A 86 -7.69 -13.62 7.90
CA LEU A 86 -8.68 -13.54 6.82
C LEU A 86 -8.09 -12.90 5.56
N LEU A 87 -7.39 -11.78 5.71
CA LEU A 87 -6.84 -11.02 4.58
C LEU A 87 -5.72 -11.80 3.89
N THR A 88 -4.84 -12.47 4.63
CA THR A 88 -3.76 -13.26 4.03
C THR A 88 -4.26 -14.50 3.29
N HIS A 89 -5.48 -14.98 3.51
CA HIS A 89 -6.12 -15.99 2.68
C HIS A 89 -6.74 -15.43 1.40
N SER A 90 -7.03 -14.12 1.37
CA SER A 90 -7.79 -13.49 0.27
C SER A 90 -6.89 -12.73 -0.72
N LEU A 91 -5.65 -12.43 -0.35
CA LEU A 91 -4.76 -11.57 -1.14
C LEU A 91 -3.99 -12.32 -2.23
N GLU A 92 -3.93 -13.65 -2.24
CA GLU A 92 -3.30 -14.51 -3.28
C GLU A 92 -1.80 -14.26 -3.57
N GLU A 93 -1.24 -13.18 -3.05
CA GLU A 93 0.16 -12.78 -3.15
C GLU A 93 0.63 -12.23 -1.78
N PRO A 94 1.94 -12.17 -1.50
CA PRO A 94 2.47 -11.67 -0.23
C PRO A 94 2.38 -10.12 -0.17
N PHE A 95 1.15 -9.61 -0.16
CA PHE A 95 0.81 -8.19 -0.31
C PHE A 95 1.03 -7.42 1.01
N GLY A 96 2.16 -6.71 1.08
CA GLY A 96 2.68 -6.14 2.32
C GLY A 96 2.20 -4.73 2.72
N ASP A 97 1.29 -4.09 1.99
CA ASP A 97 0.78 -2.78 2.41
C ASP A 97 -0.10 -2.93 3.66
N SER A 98 0.33 -2.36 4.78
CA SER A 98 -0.40 -2.47 6.06
C SER A 98 -1.74 -1.74 6.06
N SER A 99 -1.98 -0.86 5.10
CA SER A 99 -3.26 -0.16 4.97
C SER A 99 -4.40 -1.04 4.45
N ILE A 100 -4.14 -2.31 4.10
CA ILE A 100 -5.18 -3.32 3.84
C ILE A 100 -6.15 -3.47 5.02
N VAL A 101 -5.64 -3.43 6.26
CA VAL A 101 -6.44 -3.62 7.48
C VAL A 101 -7.45 -2.48 7.65
N PRO A 102 -7.02 -1.20 7.71
CA PRO A 102 -7.98 -0.09 7.78
C PRO A 102 -8.91 -0.04 6.54
N THR A 103 -8.41 -0.36 5.35
CA THR A 103 -9.25 -0.37 4.14
C THR A 103 -10.34 -1.45 4.23
N TYR A 104 -10.03 -2.63 4.75
CA TYR A 104 -11.02 -3.68 4.99
C TYR A 104 -12.09 -3.24 5.98
N HIS A 105 -11.71 -2.63 7.12
CA HIS A 105 -12.68 -2.19 8.12
C HIS A 105 -13.59 -1.07 7.63
N VAL A 106 -13.07 -0.08 6.87
CA VAL A 106 -13.92 0.97 6.31
C VAL A 106 -14.86 0.43 5.23
N CYS A 107 -14.42 -0.54 4.43
CA CYS A 107 -15.28 -1.21 3.45
C CYS A 107 -16.36 -2.05 4.14
N ARG A 108 -16.00 -2.77 5.22
CA ARG A 108 -16.95 -3.54 6.04
C ARG A 108 -18.02 -2.64 6.65
N LEU A 109 -17.63 -1.48 7.19
CA LEU A 109 -18.56 -0.47 7.69
C LEU A 109 -19.47 0.04 6.57
N ALA A 110 -18.89 0.49 5.45
CA ALA A 110 -19.67 1.01 4.32
C ALA A 110 -20.68 -0.02 3.81
N ARG A 111 -20.29 -1.30 3.73
CA ARG A 111 -21.16 -2.37 3.25
C ARG A 111 -22.44 -2.54 4.06
N GLN A 112 -22.42 -2.21 5.35
CA GLN A 112 -23.62 -2.28 6.20
C GLN A 112 -24.72 -1.31 5.75
N HIS A 113 -24.36 -0.27 4.98
CA HIS A 113 -25.28 0.81 4.61
C HIS A 113 -25.43 1.02 3.10
N VAL A 114 -24.42 0.64 2.31
CA VAL A 114 -24.35 0.87 0.86
C VAL A 114 -23.74 -0.32 0.13
N THR A 115 -24.01 -0.42 -1.17
CA THR A 115 -23.42 -1.44 -2.06
C THR A 115 -22.31 -0.85 -2.93
N VAL A 116 -22.32 0.48 -3.11
CA VAL A 116 -21.34 1.22 -3.92
C VAL A 116 -20.76 2.37 -3.09
N ALA A 117 -19.46 2.60 -3.20
CA ALA A 117 -18.81 3.76 -2.59
C ALA A 117 -17.86 4.48 -3.57
N LEU A 118 -17.77 5.81 -3.46
CA LEU A 118 -16.73 6.58 -4.16
C LEU A 118 -15.54 6.81 -3.21
N ALA A 119 -14.33 6.69 -3.73
CA ALA A 119 -13.09 6.92 -2.99
C ALA A 119 -12.17 7.93 -3.69
N GLY A 120 -11.18 8.41 -2.95
CA GLY A 120 -10.22 9.42 -3.41
C GLY A 120 -8.99 8.87 -4.16
N ASP A 121 -8.97 7.57 -4.46
CA ASP A 121 -7.80 6.88 -5.02
C ASP A 121 -7.38 7.45 -6.39
N GLY A 122 -6.06 7.52 -6.62
CA GLY A 122 -5.46 8.17 -7.78
C GLY A 122 -5.17 9.67 -7.60
N GLY A 123 -5.69 10.31 -6.54
CA GLY A 123 -5.43 11.72 -6.26
C GLY A 123 -3.96 12.03 -5.96
N ASP A 124 -3.27 11.16 -5.22
CA ASP A 124 -1.85 11.33 -4.90
C ASP A 124 -0.93 11.15 -6.13
N GLU A 125 -1.19 10.17 -6.98
CA GLU A 125 -0.39 9.88 -8.18
C GLU A 125 -0.60 10.90 -9.29
N LEU A 126 -1.83 11.39 -9.47
CA LEU A 126 -2.11 12.40 -10.48
C LEU A 126 -1.62 13.81 -10.07
N PHE A 127 -1.63 14.13 -8.78
CA PHE A 127 -1.33 15.47 -8.27
C PHE A 127 -0.10 15.56 -7.36
N ALA A 128 0.82 14.60 -7.45
CA ALA A 128 2.08 14.59 -6.71
C ALA A 128 1.92 14.70 -5.18
N GLY A 129 1.05 13.88 -4.62
CA GLY A 129 0.62 13.93 -3.23
C GLY A 129 1.53 13.30 -2.18
N TYR A 130 2.45 12.42 -2.58
CA TYR A 130 3.36 11.75 -1.67
C TYR A 130 4.62 12.57 -1.39
N ASP A 131 5.07 12.57 -0.12
CA ASP A 131 6.32 13.23 0.30
C ASP A 131 7.57 12.66 -0.40
N ARG A 132 7.50 11.41 -0.89
CA ARG A 132 8.57 10.79 -1.67
C ARG A 132 8.88 11.55 -2.95
N TYR A 133 7.89 12.19 -3.59
CA TYR A 133 8.10 12.99 -4.79
C TYR A 133 8.95 14.24 -4.48
N LYS A 134 8.58 14.97 -3.42
CA LYS A 134 9.35 16.13 -2.95
C LYS A 134 10.77 15.73 -2.56
N SER A 135 10.90 14.62 -1.83
CA SER A 135 12.18 14.07 -1.40
C SER A 135 13.06 13.70 -2.59
N TYR A 136 12.49 13.08 -3.61
CA TYR A 136 13.19 12.74 -4.85
C TYR A 136 13.66 13.99 -5.60
N LEU A 137 12.79 14.97 -5.82
CA LEU A 137 13.15 16.21 -6.51
C LEU A 137 14.26 16.98 -5.78
N TRP A 138 14.19 17.02 -4.45
CA TRP A 138 15.23 17.64 -3.63
C TRP A 138 16.56 16.87 -3.75
N ARG A 139 16.55 15.54 -3.60
CA ARG A 139 17.75 14.69 -3.72
C ARG A 139 18.36 14.71 -5.12
N ARG A 140 17.55 14.90 -6.17
CA ARG A 140 18.01 15.00 -7.56
C ARG A 140 18.87 16.25 -7.81
N LYS A 141 18.69 17.31 -7.00
CA LYS A 141 19.56 18.51 -7.03
C LYS A 141 20.95 18.23 -6.45
N ILE A 142 21.10 17.20 -5.62
CA ILE A 142 22.37 16.83 -4.98
C ILE A 142 23.16 15.89 -5.89
N ARG A 143 24.22 16.40 -6.52
CA ARG A 143 25.12 15.64 -7.41
C ARG A 143 26.48 15.40 -6.77
N LEU A 144 26.48 14.80 -5.58
CA LEU A 144 27.71 14.56 -4.80
C LEU A 144 28.65 13.52 -5.45
N PHE A 145 28.10 12.54 -6.18
CA PHE A 145 28.88 11.47 -6.81
C PHE A 145 28.68 11.44 -8.33
N PRO A 146 29.74 11.60 -9.14
CA PRO A 146 29.75 11.10 -10.51
C PRO A 146 29.45 9.59 -10.54
N THR A 147 28.74 9.09 -11.56
CA THR A 147 28.20 7.71 -11.60
C THR A 147 29.25 6.62 -11.32
N ARG A 148 30.50 6.80 -11.78
CA ARG A 148 31.61 5.86 -11.54
C ARG A 148 32.07 5.87 -10.08
N MET A 149 32.19 7.05 -9.46
CA MET A 149 32.52 7.18 -8.04
C MET A 149 31.42 6.63 -7.14
N GLY A 150 30.15 6.78 -7.53
CA GLY A 150 29.02 6.19 -6.80
C GLY A 150 29.08 4.67 -6.77
N ARG A 151 29.43 4.01 -7.88
CA ARG A 151 29.65 2.54 -7.91
C ARG A 151 30.80 2.14 -6.98
N TRP A 152 31.93 2.86 -7.05
CA TRP A 152 33.09 2.58 -6.19
C TRP A 152 32.75 2.74 -4.69
N TYR A 153 32.07 3.82 -4.30
CA TYR A 153 31.59 4.02 -2.92
C TYR A 153 30.71 2.85 -2.46
N ARG A 154 29.71 2.45 -3.27
CA ARG A 154 28.77 1.38 -2.92
C ARG A 154 29.47 0.03 -2.73
N HIS A 155 30.52 -0.26 -3.50
CA HIS A 155 31.22 -1.54 -3.45
C HIS A 155 32.32 -1.59 -2.38
N TYR A 156 33.11 -0.53 -2.23
CA TYR A 156 34.31 -0.55 -1.38
C TYR A 156 34.13 0.19 -0.04
N ILE A 157 33.46 1.33 -0.02
CA ILE A 157 33.31 2.14 1.21
C ILE A 157 32.08 1.70 2.01
N HIS A 158 30.91 1.65 1.39
CA HIS A 158 29.65 1.43 2.07
C HIS A 158 29.58 0.15 2.94
N PRO A 159 30.17 -1.00 2.54
CA PRO A 159 30.20 -2.20 3.39
C PRO A 159 31.00 -2.01 4.68
N ARG A 160 32.00 -1.12 4.68
CA ARG A 160 32.85 -0.80 5.83
C ARG A 160 32.23 0.25 6.76
N VAL A 161 31.23 0.97 6.29
CA VAL A 161 30.52 1.99 7.08
C VAL A 161 29.61 1.31 8.11
N PRO A 162 29.74 1.62 9.43
CA PRO A 162 28.93 1.00 10.47
C PRO A 162 27.43 1.14 10.22
N THR A 163 26.66 0.06 10.49
CA THR A 163 25.21 0.04 10.25
C THR A 163 24.43 1.07 11.05
N ALA A 164 24.94 1.44 12.23
CA ALA A 164 24.32 2.45 13.08
C ALA A 164 24.62 3.91 12.67
N TRP A 165 25.50 4.16 11.68
CA TRP A 165 25.90 5.53 11.37
C TRP A 165 24.74 6.35 10.78
N PRO A 166 24.38 7.50 11.37
CA PRO A 166 23.37 8.39 10.83
C PRO A 166 23.71 8.82 9.40
N GLY A 167 22.74 8.85 8.51
CA GLY A 167 22.96 9.26 7.12
C GLY A 167 23.60 8.20 6.21
N ARG A 168 24.01 7.02 6.72
CA ARG A 168 24.47 5.89 5.88
C ARG A 168 23.48 5.61 4.74
N ARG A 169 22.19 5.64 5.05
CA ARG A 169 21.10 5.40 4.08
C ARG A 169 21.05 6.45 2.99
N PHE A 170 21.13 7.70 3.41
CA PHE A 170 21.13 8.85 2.52
C PHE A 170 22.34 8.84 1.58
N LEU A 171 23.55 8.59 2.09
CA LEU A 171 24.78 8.55 1.28
C LEU A 171 24.76 7.43 0.23
N TYR A 172 24.29 6.23 0.60
CA TYR A 172 24.13 5.15 -0.37
C TYR A 172 23.17 5.55 -1.49
N ASN A 173 22.01 6.10 -1.13
CA ASN A 173 21.01 6.53 -2.10
C ASN A 173 21.58 7.61 -3.04
N LEU A 174 22.37 8.57 -2.54
CA LEU A 174 23.06 9.56 -3.37
C LEU A 174 24.11 8.94 -4.30
N ALA A 175 24.68 7.78 -3.95
CA ALA A 175 25.63 7.07 -4.80
C ALA A 175 24.96 6.23 -5.91
N LEU A 176 23.62 6.09 -5.90
CA LEU A 176 22.87 5.47 -6.99
C LEU A 176 22.69 6.44 -8.18
N PRO A 177 22.59 5.92 -9.42
CA PRO A 177 22.06 6.65 -10.57
C PRO A 177 20.72 7.31 -10.26
N LEU A 178 20.45 8.49 -10.84
CA LEU A 178 19.29 9.33 -10.50
C LEU A 178 17.96 8.57 -10.52
N ARG A 179 17.72 7.73 -11.54
CA ARG A 179 16.49 6.94 -11.70
C ARG A 179 16.39 5.83 -10.65
N GLU A 180 17.50 5.20 -10.29
CA GLU A 180 17.57 4.19 -9.23
C GLU A 180 17.37 4.78 -7.83
N ARG A 181 17.67 6.07 -7.61
CA ARG A 181 17.46 6.72 -6.31
C ARG A 181 16.00 6.68 -5.87
N TYR A 182 15.09 6.80 -6.84
CA TYR A 182 13.66 6.71 -6.59
C TYR A 182 13.26 5.29 -6.21
N LEU A 183 13.70 4.31 -7.00
CA LEU A 183 13.40 2.88 -6.80
C LEU A 183 13.88 2.37 -5.44
N ASP A 184 15.09 2.75 -5.02
CA ASP A 184 15.62 2.43 -3.69
C ASP A 184 14.82 3.10 -2.56
N GLY A 185 14.19 4.25 -2.84
CA GLY A 185 13.35 4.97 -1.88
C GLY A 185 11.96 4.38 -1.67
N ILE A 186 11.43 3.63 -2.65
CA ILE A 186 10.12 2.96 -2.57
C ILE A 186 10.24 1.47 -2.24
N ALA A 187 11.44 0.90 -2.33
CA ALA A 187 11.68 -0.48 -1.98
C ALA A 187 11.46 -0.73 -0.48
N LEU A 188 10.65 -1.75 -0.17
CA LEU A 188 10.31 -2.17 1.19
C LEU A 188 11.57 -2.56 1.99
N LEU A 189 12.45 -3.31 1.34
CA LEU A 189 13.82 -3.58 1.80
C LEU A 189 14.77 -2.94 0.78
N PRO A 190 15.28 -1.71 1.02
CA PRO A 190 16.11 -1.00 0.05
C PRO A 190 17.27 -1.86 -0.45
N ALA A 191 17.48 -1.86 -1.78
CA ALA A 191 18.41 -2.74 -2.52
C ALA A 191 19.85 -2.77 -1.99
N SER A 192 20.21 -1.78 -1.18
CA SER A 192 21.52 -1.56 -0.58
C SER A 192 21.94 -2.57 0.49
N ALA A 193 21.91 -3.87 0.22
CA ALA A 193 22.55 -4.90 1.06
C ALA A 193 22.15 -4.94 2.56
N ARG A 194 21.17 -4.16 3.02
CA ARG A 194 21.07 -3.77 4.44
C ARG A 194 20.35 -4.77 5.35
N GLU A 195 19.45 -5.58 4.80
CA GLU A 195 18.67 -6.52 5.61
C GLU A 195 18.61 -7.92 5.01
N ARG A 196 19.41 -8.20 3.98
CA ARG A 196 19.57 -9.57 3.47
C ARG A 196 20.09 -10.55 4.53
N SER A 197 20.70 -10.06 5.60
CA SER A 197 21.05 -10.88 6.77
C SER A 197 19.85 -11.57 7.40
N VAL A 198 18.63 -11.02 7.23
CA VAL A 198 17.40 -11.66 7.70
C VAL A 198 17.07 -12.91 6.90
N PHE A 199 17.61 -13.03 5.69
CA PHE A 199 17.46 -14.18 4.83
C PHE A 199 18.68 -15.11 4.92
N CYS A 200 18.47 -16.39 4.63
CA CYS A 200 19.56 -17.37 4.51
C CYS A 200 20.41 -17.09 3.27
N ARG A 201 21.69 -17.48 3.32
CA ARG A 201 22.63 -17.29 2.21
C ARG A 201 22.16 -17.96 0.93
N ASP A 202 21.62 -19.18 1.04
CA ASP A 202 21.14 -19.95 -0.13
C ASP A 202 19.92 -19.31 -0.78
N PHE A 203 18.98 -18.79 0.03
CA PHE A 203 17.84 -18.04 -0.49
C PHE A 203 18.27 -16.76 -1.20
N VAL A 204 19.22 -16.00 -0.62
CA VAL A 204 19.80 -14.82 -1.27
C VAL A 204 20.50 -15.19 -2.58
N ALA A 205 21.28 -16.26 -2.60
CA ALA A 205 21.97 -16.74 -3.80
C ALA A 205 20.99 -17.22 -4.89
N TRP A 206 19.86 -17.81 -4.51
CA TRP A 206 18.77 -18.13 -5.43
C TRP A 206 18.10 -16.86 -5.96
N ALA A 207 17.78 -15.90 -5.09
CA ALA A 207 17.13 -14.65 -5.46
C ALA A 207 17.99 -13.78 -6.40
N ASP A 208 19.32 -13.77 -6.20
CA ASP A 208 20.26 -13.04 -7.06
C ASP A 208 20.36 -13.61 -8.50
N LYS A 209 19.87 -14.84 -8.73
CA LYS A 209 19.76 -15.43 -10.07
C LYS A 209 18.44 -15.08 -10.76
N GLN A 210 17.46 -14.53 -10.04
CA GLN A 210 16.16 -14.15 -10.59
C GLN A 210 16.21 -12.80 -11.30
N ALA A 211 15.19 -12.51 -12.10
CA ALA A 211 15.03 -11.19 -12.70
C ALA A 211 14.95 -10.11 -11.62
N SER A 212 15.56 -8.95 -11.89
CA SER A 212 15.55 -7.82 -10.96
C SER A 212 14.11 -7.32 -10.72
N PRO A 213 13.64 -7.19 -9.46
CA PRO A 213 12.30 -6.69 -9.17
C PRO A 213 12.11 -5.22 -9.59
N TYR A 214 13.21 -4.50 -9.83
CA TYR A 214 13.19 -3.14 -10.36
C TYR A 214 12.92 -3.06 -11.87
N GLU A 215 13.00 -4.18 -12.60
CA GLU A 215 12.94 -4.17 -14.06
C GLU A 215 11.62 -3.62 -14.61
N PRO A 216 10.44 -3.99 -14.07
CA PRO A 216 9.17 -3.40 -14.50
C PRO A 216 9.14 -1.88 -14.33
N PHE A 217 9.72 -1.36 -13.24
CA PHE A 217 9.78 0.08 -12.97
C PHE A 217 10.76 0.79 -13.91
N ARG A 218 11.93 0.19 -14.16
CA ARG A 218 12.92 0.75 -15.10
C ARG A 218 12.33 0.91 -16.49
N ARG A 219 11.58 -0.10 -16.97
CA ARG A 219 10.90 -0.04 -18.27
C ARG A 219 10.01 1.20 -18.43
N TYR A 220 9.26 1.58 -17.40
CA TYR A 220 8.41 2.78 -17.46
C TYR A 220 9.21 4.08 -17.31
N LEU A 221 10.25 4.10 -16.48
CA LEU A 221 11.13 5.27 -16.35
C LEU A 221 11.92 5.54 -17.66
N GLU A 222 12.33 4.49 -18.38
CA GLU A 222 13.10 4.62 -19.63
C GLU A 222 12.23 4.97 -20.84
N ARG A 223 10.99 4.50 -20.87
CA ARG A 223 10.03 4.77 -21.97
C ARG A 223 9.24 6.05 -21.81
N ASP A 224 9.47 6.79 -20.72
CA ASP A 224 8.65 7.94 -20.36
C ASP A 224 8.74 9.06 -21.42
N PRO A 225 7.61 9.53 -21.98
CA PRO A 225 7.57 10.67 -22.87
C PRO A 225 7.69 12.03 -22.16
N ALA A 226 7.71 12.08 -20.82
CA ALA A 226 7.65 13.34 -20.10
C ALA A 226 8.96 14.15 -20.15
N SER A 227 8.80 15.48 -20.19
CA SER A 227 9.92 16.42 -20.30
C SER A 227 10.56 16.79 -18.96
N ASP A 228 10.01 16.35 -17.83
CA ASP A 228 10.44 16.81 -16.50
C ASP A 228 10.52 15.70 -15.43
N PRO A 229 11.35 15.91 -14.38
CA PRO A 229 11.59 14.92 -13.33
C PRO A 229 10.37 14.47 -12.53
N LEU A 230 9.37 15.33 -12.35
CA LEU A 230 8.20 15.02 -11.55
C LEU A 230 7.24 14.18 -12.37
N SER A 231 6.96 14.59 -13.61
CA SER A 231 6.09 13.82 -14.49
C SER A 231 6.64 12.41 -14.77
N GLU A 232 7.97 12.26 -14.85
CA GLU A 232 8.66 10.96 -14.99
C GLU A 232 8.28 9.96 -13.90
N ILE A 233 8.38 10.37 -12.64
CA ILE A 233 8.06 9.49 -11.50
C ILE A 233 6.55 9.32 -11.31
N LEU A 234 5.73 10.33 -11.63
CA LEU A 234 4.27 10.20 -11.58
C LEU A 234 3.78 9.21 -12.63
N TYR A 235 4.35 9.22 -13.84
CA TYR A 235 4.05 8.26 -14.89
C TYR A 235 4.41 6.84 -14.44
N ALA A 236 5.63 6.64 -13.93
CA ALA A 236 6.06 5.34 -13.43
C ALA A 236 5.15 4.82 -12.31
N ASP A 237 4.84 5.65 -11.31
CA ASP A 237 3.95 5.26 -10.21
C ASP A 237 2.53 4.97 -10.68
N THR A 238 1.99 5.73 -11.65
CA THR A 238 0.67 5.46 -12.22
C THR A 238 0.62 4.08 -12.89
N LYS A 239 1.73 3.61 -13.45
CA LYS A 239 1.84 2.31 -14.15
C LYS A 239 2.32 1.16 -13.29
N THR A 240 2.80 1.43 -12.07
CA THR A 240 3.28 0.40 -11.16
C THR A 240 2.57 0.49 -9.81
N TYR A 241 2.86 1.52 -9.03
CA TYR A 241 2.37 1.69 -7.67
C TYR A 241 0.85 1.82 -7.58
N LEU A 242 0.24 2.69 -8.38
CA LEU A 242 -1.21 2.87 -8.40
C LEU A 242 -1.92 1.57 -8.76
N SER A 243 -1.47 0.92 -9.84
CA SER A 243 -2.13 -0.28 -10.36
C SER A 243 -1.88 -1.53 -9.53
N ALA A 244 -0.68 -1.69 -8.96
CA ALA A 244 -0.28 -2.92 -8.28
C ALA A 244 -0.35 -2.84 -6.76
N ASP A 245 -0.43 -1.64 -6.16
CA ASP A 245 -0.55 -1.44 -4.70
C ASP A 245 -1.89 -0.82 -4.35
N ILE A 246 -2.12 0.44 -4.74
CA ILE A 246 -3.29 1.21 -4.30
C ILE A 246 -4.61 0.60 -4.78
N LEU A 247 -4.74 0.36 -6.09
CA LEU A 247 -5.96 -0.20 -6.67
C LEU A 247 -6.15 -1.67 -6.29
N THR A 248 -5.09 -2.47 -6.28
CA THR A 248 -5.15 -3.88 -5.82
C THR A 248 -5.68 -3.97 -4.40
N LYS A 249 -5.17 -3.13 -3.49
CA LYS A 249 -5.67 -3.05 -2.11
C LYS A 249 -7.15 -2.70 -2.07
N VAL A 250 -7.54 -1.58 -2.70
CA VAL A 250 -8.92 -1.09 -2.60
C VAL A 250 -9.89 -2.10 -3.20
N ASP A 251 -9.57 -2.65 -4.37
CA ASP A 251 -10.37 -3.68 -5.04
C ASP A 251 -10.53 -4.92 -4.14
N ARG A 252 -9.43 -5.55 -3.71
CA ARG A 252 -9.52 -6.77 -2.89
C ARG A 252 -10.20 -6.55 -1.55
N MET A 253 -9.92 -5.44 -0.85
CA MET A 253 -10.52 -5.17 0.46
C MET A 253 -12.01 -4.82 0.36
N SER A 254 -12.41 -4.15 -0.72
CA SER A 254 -13.81 -3.84 -0.97
C SER A 254 -14.59 -5.07 -1.43
N MET A 255 -14.01 -5.89 -2.32
CA MET A 255 -14.62 -7.15 -2.77
C MET A 255 -14.73 -8.20 -1.67
N ALA A 256 -13.76 -8.26 -0.74
CA ALA A 256 -13.88 -9.09 0.47
C ALA A 256 -15.12 -8.75 1.32
N ASN A 257 -15.68 -7.55 1.14
CA ASN A 257 -16.92 -7.09 1.76
C ASN A 257 -18.08 -6.95 0.76
N SER A 258 -17.98 -7.45 -0.47
CA SER A 258 -19.01 -7.28 -1.51
C SER A 258 -19.44 -5.81 -1.70
N LEU A 259 -18.49 -4.89 -1.67
CA LEU A 259 -18.69 -3.45 -1.84
C LEU A 259 -17.98 -2.98 -3.11
N GLU A 260 -18.69 -2.40 -4.08
CA GLU A 260 -18.05 -1.80 -5.26
C GLU A 260 -17.44 -0.43 -4.90
N VAL A 261 -16.15 -0.24 -5.12
CA VAL A 261 -15.50 1.07 -4.94
C VAL A 261 -15.14 1.70 -6.28
N ARG A 262 -15.55 2.95 -6.48
CA ARG A 262 -15.31 3.74 -7.70
C ARG A 262 -14.32 4.87 -7.41
N ALA A 263 -13.36 5.07 -8.32
CA ALA A 263 -12.33 6.12 -8.21
C ALA A 263 -12.56 7.24 -9.25
N PRO A 264 -13.19 8.38 -8.90
CA PRO A 264 -13.46 9.48 -9.83
C PRO A 264 -12.20 10.16 -10.37
N PHE A 265 -11.11 10.17 -9.61
CA PHE A 265 -9.84 10.72 -10.08
C PHE A 265 -9.27 9.96 -11.28
N LEU A 266 -9.65 8.68 -11.46
CA LEU A 266 -9.17 7.83 -12.56
C LEU A 266 -10.12 7.79 -13.75
N ASP A 267 -11.06 8.73 -13.83
CA ASP A 267 -11.83 8.97 -15.03
C ASP A 267 -10.92 9.35 -16.20
N HIS A 268 -10.91 8.57 -17.28
CA HIS A 268 -9.88 8.70 -18.30
C HIS A 268 -9.79 10.10 -18.93
N PRO A 269 -10.89 10.83 -19.25
CA PRO A 269 -10.78 12.19 -19.79
C PRO A 269 -10.23 13.19 -18.75
N PHE A 270 -10.52 12.97 -17.46
CA PHE A 270 -9.97 13.78 -16.39
C PHE A 270 -8.49 13.47 -16.15
N ALA A 271 -8.11 12.19 -16.05
CA ALA A 271 -6.74 11.75 -15.84
C ALA A 271 -5.82 12.14 -17.00
N GLU A 272 -6.27 11.99 -18.25
CA GLU A 272 -5.56 12.44 -19.46
C GLU A 272 -5.32 13.96 -19.43
N TRP A 273 -6.33 14.74 -19.05
CA TRP A 273 -6.16 16.18 -18.88
C TRP A 273 -5.17 16.54 -17.77
N VAL A 274 -5.22 15.85 -16.62
CA VAL A 274 -4.26 16.07 -15.53
C VAL A 274 -2.83 15.69 -15.95
N ALA A 275 -2.67 14.65 -16.78
CA ALA A 275 -1.37 14.25 -17.31
C ALA A 275 -0.72 15.38 -18.14
N GLN A 276 -1.52 16.15 -18.87
CA GLN A 276 -1.06 17.31 -19.68
C GLN A 276 -0.74 18.56 -18.84
N LEU A 277 -1.10 18.60 -17.57
CA LEU A 277 -0.82 19.77 -16.72
C LEU A 277 0.68 19.92 -16.46
N SER A 278 1.15 21.16 -16.61
CA SER A 278 2.51 21.52 -16.25
C SER A 278 2.81 21.19 -14.78
N PRO A 279 4.01 20.69 -14.45
CA PRO A 279 4.35 20.20 -13.11
C PRO A 279 4.08 21.19 -11.97
N GLN A 280 4.23 22.51 -12.21
CA GLN A 280 3.98 23.54 -11.20
C GLN A 280 2.54 23.57 -10.69
N TRP A 281 1.58 23.03 -11.44
CA TRP A 281 0.19 22.91 -10.99
C TRP A 281 -0.02 21.71 -10.07
N LYS A 282 0.79 20.66 -10.24
CA LYS A 282 0.78 19.47 -9.38
C LYS A 282 1.56 19.76 -8.08
N MET A 283 2.77 20.32 -8.20
CA MET A 283 3.61 20.71 -7.08
C MET A 283 4.21 22.12 -7.27
N ARG A 284 3.90 23.05 -6.36
CA ARG A 284 4.38 24.44 -6.43
C ARG A 284 5.19 24.80 -5.20
N SER A 285 6.44 25.24 -5.39
CA SER A 285 7.32 25.65 -4.26
C SER A 285 7.42 24.61 -3.14
N GLY A 286 7.39 23.32 -3.48
CA GLY A 286 7.44 22.22 -2.52
C GLY A 286 6.11 21.90 -1.82
N GLU A 287 5.02 22.56 -2.22
CA GLU A 287 3.66 22.22 -1.84
C GLU A 287 3.06 21.19 -2.82
N PRO A 288 2.71 19.97 -2.37
CA PRO A 288 2.06 18.96 -3.19
C PRO A 288 0.56 19.26 -3.39
N LYS A 289 -0.04 18.65 -4.41
CA LYS A 289 -1.46 18.77 -4.76
C LYS A 289 -1.94 20.20 -4.94
N TYR A 290 -1.10 21.09 -5.46
CA TYR A 290 -1.36 22.54 -5.43
C TYR A 290 -2.71 22.90 -6.08
N ILE A 291 -2.94 22.52 -7.34
CA ILE A 291 -4.19 22.81 -8.04
C ILE A 291 -5.40 22.13 -7.40
N LEU A 292 -5.23 20.92 -6.85
CA LEU A 292 -6.31 20.17 -6.21
C LEU A 292 -6.71 20.82 -4.88
N LYS A 293 -5.76 21.31 -4.08
CA LYS A 293 -6.05 22.10 -2.87
C LYS A 293 -6.81 23.38 -3.20
N ARG A 294 -6.42 24.10 -4.26
CA ARG A 294 -7.15 25.29 -4.72
C ARG A 294 -8.58 24.97 -5.15
N LEU A 295 -8.79 23.83 -5.81
CA LEU A 295 -10.14 23.34 -6.10
C LEU A 295 -10.90 23.04 -4.81
N ALA A 296 -10.30 22.31 -3.87
CA ALA A 296 -10.94 21.95 -2.61
C ALA A 296 -11.32 23.19 -1.76
N GLU A 297 -10.45 24.21 -1.72
CA GLU A 297 -10.78 25.51 -1.11
C GLU A 297 -12.02 26.14 -1.75
N ARG A 298 -12.07 26.16 -3.09
CA ARG A 298 -13.22 26.70 -3.84
C ARG A 298 -14.49 25.87 -3.64
N LEU A 299 -14.35 24.58 -3.32
CA LEU A 299 -15.47 23.71 -2.99
C LEU A 299 -16.00 23.94 -1.56
N GLY A 300 -15.25 24.67 -0.72
CA GLY A 300 -15.59 24.94 0.67
C GLY A 300 -15.01 23.95 1.67
N VAL A 301 -14.02 23.14 1.26
CA VAL A 301 -13.32 22.25 2.21
C VAL A 301 -12.49 23.11 3.18
N PRO A 302 -12.62 22.92 4.51
CA PRO A 302 -11.95 23.77 5.48
C PRO A 302 -10.42 23.73 5.38
N LYS A 303 -9.75 24.88 5.50
CA LYS A 303 -8.29 24.99 5.38
C LYS A 303 -7.54 24.11 6.38
N GLN A 304 -8.08 23.92 7.59
CA GLN A 304 -7.50 23.03 8.60
C GLN A 304 -7.41 21.56 8.14
N VAL A 305 -8.26 21.15 7.21
CA VAL A 305 -8.23 19.81 6.60
C VAL A 305 -7.22 19.77 5.44
N LEU A 306 -7.15 20.84 4.64
CA LEU A 306 -6.33 20.89 3.42
C LEU A 306 -4.83 21.05 3.66
N TYR A 307 -4.47 21.81 4.69
CA TYR A 307 -3.08 22.20 4.97
C TYR A 307 -2.50 21.52 6.21
N ARG A 308 -3.20 20.51 6.76
CA ARG A 308 -2.66 19.69 7.85
C ARG A 308 -1.43 18.91 7.39
N ARG A 309 -0.63 18.50 8.36
CA ARG A 309 0.37 17.45 8.13
C ARG A 309 -0.38 16.14 7.87
N LYS A 310 -0.22 15.57 6.67
CA LYS A 310 -0.84 14.29 6.30
C LYS A 310 -0.34 13.23 7.27
N GLN A 311 -1.26 12.56 7.97
CA GLN A 311 -0.96 11.28 8.61
C GLN A 311 -1.25 10.22 7.55
N GLY A 312 -0.40 9.19 7.45
CA GLY A 312 -0.67 8.11 6.50
C GLY A 312 -1.91 7.36 6.94
N PHE A 313 -2.68 6.79 6.00
CA PHE A 313 -3.71 5.79 6.32
C PHE A 313 -3.04 4.45 6.68
N SER A 314 -2.08 4.51 7.60
CA SER A 314 -1.21 3.41 8.01
C SER A 314 -1.63 2.95 9.40
N MET A 315 -1.64 1.64 9.58
CA MET A 315 -1.88 1.04 10.89
C MET A 315 -0.78 1.45 11.89
N PRO A 316 -1.09 1.68 13.18
CA PRO A 316 -0.09 1.93 14.22
C PRO A 316 0.73 0.66 14.55
N LEU A 317 1.49 0.16 13.57
CA LEU A 317 2.24 -1.10 13.65
C LEU A 317 3.21 -1.14 14.84
N VAL A 318 3.75 0.01 15.25
CA VAL A 318 4.66 0.11 16.41
C VAL A 318 3.93 -0.18 17.71
N HIS A 319 2.74 0.40 17.89
CA HIS A 319 1.91 0.13 19.07
C HIS A 319 1.41 -1.31 19.03
N TRP A 320 0.96 -1.76 17.86
CA TRP A 320 0.47 -3.10 17.68
C TRP A 320 1.53 -4.15 18.03
N PHE A 321 2.71 -4.15 17.40
CA PHE A 321 3.75 -5.14 17.68
C PHE A 321 4.39 -5.06 19.07
N ARG A 322 4.11 -4.02 19.84
CA ARG A 322 4.63 -3.84 21.21
C ARG A 322 3.56 -4.03 22.30
N GLN A 323 2.28 -4.03 21.94
CA GLN A 323 1.15 -4.17 22.86
C GLN A 323 0.30 -5.41 22.48
N ASP A 324 -0.49 -5.93 23.42
CA ASP A 324 -1.35 -7.11 23.24
C ASP A 324 -2.44 -6.82 22.19
N PRO A 325 -2.81 -7.73 21.26
CA PRO A 325 -2.53 -9.18 21.14
C PRO A 325 -1.35 -9.60 20.21
N SER A 326 -0.33 -8.77 19.98
CA SER A 326 0.71 -9.08 18.97
C SER A 326 1.75 -10.19 19.24
N PRO A 327 2.03 -10.67 20.47
CA PRO A 327 3.12 -11.64 20.66
C PRO A 327 2.90 -12.97 19.91
N ALA A 328 1.69 -13.52 19.93
CA ALA A 328 1.37 -14.82 19.34
C ALA A 328 1.57 -14.82 17.81
N LEU A 329 1.04 -13.81 17.13
CA LEU A 329 1.17 -13.67 15.68
C LEU A 329 2.63 -13.48 15.25
N LEU A 330 3.47 -12.85 16.08
CA LEU A 330 4.89 -12.72 15.79
C LEU A 330 5.68 -14.01 16.05
N GLU A 331 5.22 -14.90 16.93
CA GLU A 331 5.85 -16.21 17.14
C GLU A 331 5.75 -17.10 15.90
N VAL A 332 4.79 -16.85 15.00
CA VAL A 332 4.69 -17.49 13.67
C VAL A 332 6.02 -17.41 12.92
N LEU A 333 6.74 -16.30 13.01
CA LEU A 333 8.05 -16.12 12.38
C LEU A 333 9.16 -16.97 13.00
N LEU A 334 8.98 -17.42 14.25
CA LEU A 334 9.95 -18.21 15.00
C LEU A 334 9.59 -19.70 15.08
N GLU A 335 8.41 -20.10 14.60
CA GLU A 335 7.98 -21.49 14.58
C GLU A 335 8.95 -22.39 13.80
N PRO A 336 9.14 -23.66 14.22
CA PRO A 336 10.04 -24.58 13.55
C PRO A 336 9.80 -24.69 12.05
N LYS A 337 8.53 -24.77 11.61
CA LYS A 337 8.20 -24.86 10.18
C LYS A 337 8.66 -23.64 9.37
N THR A 338 8.51 -22.43 9.92
CA THR A 338 8.98 -21.19 9.29
C THR A 338 10.49 -21.18 9.11
N ILE A 339 11.21 -21.55 10.17
CA ILE A 339 12.67 -21.56 10.17
C ILE A 339 13.23 -22.66 9.26
N GLN A 340 12.62 -23.84 9.28
CA GLN A 340 13.06 -25.00 8.50
C GLN A 340 12.84 -24.83 7.00
N ARG A 341 11.95 -23.93 6.55
CA ARG A 341 11.77 -23.61 5.12
C ARG A 341 12.98 -22.96 4.47
N GLY A 342 13.93 -22.44 5.26
CA GLY A 342 15.21 -21.96 4.72
C GLY A 342 15.17 -20.58 4.07
N TYR A 343 14.07 -19.84 4.16
CA TYR A 343 14.02 -18.44 3.74
C TYR A 343 14.77 -17.53 4.71
N PHE A 344 14.52 -17.69 6.02
CA PHE A 344 14.97 -16.75 7.05
C PHE A 344 16.15 -17.27 7.88
N ASN A 345 17.08 -16.39 8.18
CA ASN A 345 18.13 -16.63 9.16
C ASN A 345 17.55 -16.51 10.58
N ALA A 346 17.37 -17.63 11.27
CA ALA A 346 16.78 -17.68 12.60
C ALA A 346 17.44 -16.77 13.63
N LYS A 347 18.79 -16.68 13.62
CA LYS A 347 19.55 -15.84 14.56
C LYS A 347 19.24 -14.37 14.33
N GLU A 348 19.23 -13.95 13.06
CA GLU A 348 18.96 -12.57 12.71
C GLU A 348 17.49 -12.19 12.95
N LEU A 349 16.56 -13.09 12.64
CA LEU A 349 15.13 -12.89 12.85
C LEU A 349 14.82 -12.69 14.34
N ARG A 350 15.35 -13.57 15.21
CA ARG A 350 15.26 -13.43 16.68
C ARG A 350 15.85 -12.10 17.16
N ARG A 351 17.02 -11.71 16.64
CA ARG A 351 17.66 -10.43 16.98
C ARG A 351 16.77 -9.23 16.62
N ARG A 352 16.16 -9.24 15.44
CA ARG A 352 15.29 -8.15 14.95
C ARG A 352 14.00 -8.05 15.76
N LEU A 353 13.34 -9.17 16.03
CA LEU A 353 12.15 -9.22 16.89
C LEU A 353 12.49 -8.71 18.30
N PHE A 354 13.62 -9.11 18.87
CA PHE A 354 14.09 -8.62 20.17
C PHE A 354 14.34 -7.11 20.16
N GLU A 355 15.09 -6.58 19.18
CA GLU A 355 15.35 -5.14 19.04
C GLU A 355 14.06 -4.33 18.96
N HIS A 356 13.03 -4.87 18.30
CA HIS A 356 11.74 -4.21 18.16
C HIS A 356 10.93 -4.20 19.46
N ARG A 357 10.79 -5.38 20.09
CA ARG A 357 10.06 -5.57 21.36
C ARG A 357 10.66 -4.73 22.48
N GLN A 358 11.99 -4.62 22.54
CA GLN A 358 12.71 -3.86 23.57
C GLN A 358 12.79 -2.35 23.29
N GLY A 359 12.17 -1.86 22.21
CA GLY A 359 12.21 -0.43 21.88
C GLY A 359 13.56 0.07 21.33
N LEU A 360 14.57 -0.79 21.20
CA LEU A 360 15.92 -0.42 20.76
C LEU A 360 15.93 0.12 19.33
N ARG A 361 15.11 -0.46 18.45
CA ARG A 361 14.90 -0.01 17.07
C ARG A 361 13.46 -0.23 16.64
N ASP A 362 12.90 0.71 15.88
CA ASP A 362 11.67 0.45 15.15
C ASP A 362 11.96 -0.44 13.93
N ARG A 363 11.27 -1.57 13.86
CA ARG A 363 11.34 -2.58 12.79
C ARG A 363 9.94 -3.02 12.36
N SER A 364 8.91 -2.25 12.71
CA SER A 364 7.52 -2.61 12.46
C SER A 364 7.28 -2.97 11.00
N TRP A 365 7.69 -2.10 10.08
CA TRP A 365 7.53 -2.37 8.65
C TRP A 365 8.24 -3.64 8.23
N GLU A 366 9.50 -3.84 8.62
CA GLU A 366 10.24 -5.05 8.27
C GLU A 366 9.52 -6.32 8.76
N ILE A 367 9.14 -6.34 10.04
CA ILE A 367 8.47 -7.49 10.67
C ILE A 367 7.13 -7.78 10.00
N TRP A 368 6.34 -6.75 9.69
CA TRP A 368 5.09 -6.89 8.96
C TRP A 368 5.25 -7.60 7.62
N HIS A 369 6.23 -7.18 6.81
CA HIS A 369 6.47 -7.79 5.51
C HIS A 369 6.89 -9.26 5.62
N LEU A 370 7.75 -9.58 6.58
CA LEU A 370 8.17 -10.96 6.83
C LEU A 370 6.98 -11.83 7.27
N LEU A 371 6.11 -11.28 8.14
CA LEU A 371 4.91 -11.95 8.61
C LEU A 371 3.92 -12.20 7.47
N ILE A 372 3.63 -11.20 6.64
CA ILE A 372 2.72 -11.34 5.50
C ILE A 372 3.26 -12.36 4.50
N PHE A 373 4.56 -12.33 4.20
CA PHE A 373 5.18 -13.32 3.33
C PHE A 373 5.06 -14.74 3.90
N GLU A 374 5.31 -14.90 5.20
CA GLU A 374 5.17 -16.17 5.89
C GLU A 374 3.74 -16.72 5.86
N LEU A 375 2.75 -15.87 6.16
CA LEU A 375 1.34 -16.25 6.16
C LEU A 375 0.86 -16.60 4.74
N TRP A 376 1.24 -15.81 3.73
CA TRP A 376 0.95 -16.13 2.34
C TRP A 376 1.54 -17.50 1.94
N HIS A 377 2.79 -17.78 2.31
CA HIS A 377 3.41 -19.06 2.00
C HIS A 377 2.62 -20.22 2.63
N ARG A 378 2.19 -20.10 3.89
CA ARG A 378 1.37 -21.12 4.55
C ARG A 378 0.04 -21.36 3.83
N ASN A 379 -0.59 -20.28 3.35
CA ASN A 379 -1.91 -20.37 2.75
C ASN A 379 -1.89 -20.90 1.31
N PHE A 380 -0.84 -20.62 0.54
CA PHE A 380 -0.81 -20.86 -0.91
C PHE A 380 0.26 -21.84 -1.40
N LEU A 381 1.34 -22.05 -0.64
CA LEU A 381 2.46 -22.91 -1.05
C LEU A 381 2.59 -24.18 -0.22
N GLU A 382 2.02 -24.23 0.98
CA GLU A 382 1.92 -25.48 1.72
C GLU A 382 0.81 -26.35 1.11
N PRO A 383 1.03 -27.66 0.93
CA PRO A 383 -0.05 -28.57 0.58
C PRO A 383 -1.15 -28.41 1.63
N ALA A 384 -2.42 -28.41 1.21
CA ALA A 384 -3.53 -28.52 2.14
C ALA A 384 -3.41 -29.85 2.89
N THR A 385 -2.65 -29.85 3.99
CA THR A 385 -2.59 -30.97 4.91
C THR A 385 -4.05 -31.23 5.27
N GLN A 386 -4.56 -32.43 4.99
CA GLN A 386 -5.90 -32.83 5.41
C GLN A 386 -6.03 -32.42 6.87
N VAL A 387 -6.79 -31.35 7.11
CA VAL A 387 -7.18 -30.94 8.44
C VAL A 387 -8.11 -32.04 8.90
N GLN A 388 -7.53 -33.08 9.51
CA GLN A 388 -8.27 -34.00 10.33
C GLN A 388 -8.85 -33.15 11.47
N SER A 389 -10.13 -32.83 11.34
CA SER A 389 -11.06 -32.77 12.46
C SER A 389 -10.63 -31.87 13.64
N THR A 390 -10.72 -30.56 13.45
CA THR A 390 -11.39 -29.67 14.42
C THR A 390 -12.26 -28.66 13.66
N ALA A 391 -13.09 -29.16 12.75
CA ALA A 391 -14.25 -28.42 12.28
C ALA A 391 -15.24 -28.33 13.44
N ASN A 392 -15.19 -27.23 14.18
CA ASN A 392 -16.27 -26.83 15.07
C ASN A 392 -16.42 -25.32 15.11
N TYR A 393 -16.32 -24.64 13.96
CA TYR A 393 -16.87 -23.30 13.79
C TYR A 393 -17.38 -23.12 12.35
N TRP A 394 -18.72 -23.11 12.26
CA TRP A 394 -19.59 -22.53 11.21
C TRP A 394 -20.01 -23.36 9.99
N CYS A 395 -21.32 -23.69 10.03
CA CYS A 395 -22.30 -23.99 8.95
C CYS A 395 -22.19 -25.29 8.12
N ARG A 396 -23.10 -26.24 8.41
CA ARG A 396 -23.54 -27.32 7.49
C ARG A 396 -24.42 -26.76 6.36
N PRO A 397 -24.43 -27.41 5.18
CA PRO A 397 -25.59 -28.25 4.84
C PRO A 397 -25.23 -29.65 4.31
N THR A 398 -26.27 -30.45 4.20
CA THR A 398 -26.42 -31.90 4.01
C THR A 398 -25.76 -32.58 2.78
N ALA A 399 -25.16 -33.75 3.07
CA ALA A 399 -25.25 -35.05 2.38
C ALA A 399 -24.83 -35.26 0.90
N GLY A 400 -23.90 -36.22 0.68
CA GLY A 400 -24.02 -37.24 -0.39
C GLY A 400 -22.79 -37.63 -1.23
N ARG A 401 -22.18 -38.80 -0.90
CA ARG A 401 -21.46 -39.80 -1.74
C ARG A 401 -20.06 -39.45 -2.33
N GLU A 402 -19.01 -40.16 -1.88
CA GLU A 402 -18.26 -41.27 -2.55
C GLU A 402 -17.58 -40.85 -3.87
N GLY A 403 -16.28 -41.00 -4.16
CA GLY A 403 -15.11 -41.64 -3.58
C GLY A 403 -14.15 -41.93 -4.74
N VAL A 404 -13.02 -41.21 -4.88
CA VAL A 404 -12.03 -41.42 -5.97
C VAL A 404 -10.60 -41.17 -5.45
N GLN A 405 -9.68 -42.10 -5.73
CA GLN A 405 -8.25 -42.03 -5.40
C GLN A 405 -7.51 -40.92 -6.18
N PRO A 406 -6.45 -40.30 -5.62
CA PRO A 406 -5.68 -39.28 -6.34
C PRO A 406 -4.66 -39.90 -7.32
N PRO A 407 -4.41 -39.27 -8.49
CA PRO A 407 -3.39 -39.72 -9.43
C PRO A 407 -1.99 -39.21 -9.06
N VAL A 408 -0.98 -39.98 -9.46
CA VAL A 408 0.45 -39.66 -9.37
C VAL A 408 0.79 -38.59 -10.41
N PHE A 409 1.39 -37.46 -9.99
CA PHE A 409 1.85 -36.41 -10.91
C PHE A 409 3.35 -36.52 -11.23
N SER A 410 3.66 -36.56 -12.52
CA SER A 410 4.98 -36.25 -13.11
C SER A 410 4.99 -34.80 -13.60
N PRO A 411 6.14 -34.09 -13.62
CA PRO A 411 6.19 -32.67 -13.96
C PRO A 411 5.92 -32.41 -15.46
N PRO A 412 5.27 -31.30 -15.83
CA PRO A 412 4.99 -30.97 -17.22
C PRO A 412 6.25 -30.46 -17.94
N SER A 413 6.42 -30.92 -19.19
CA SER A 413 7.40 -30.40 -20.15
C SER A 413 6.93 -29.05 -20.72
N PRO A 414 7.85 -28.16 -21.15
CA PRO A 414 7.51 -26.79 -21.53
C PRO A 414 6.86 -26.73 -22.91
N THR A 415 5.60 -26.29 -22.99
CA THR A 415 4.93 -26.01 -24.26
C THR A 415 5.23 -24.58 -24.72
N THR A 416 5.86 -24.47 -25.89
CA THR A 416 6.07 -23.23 -26.63
C THR A 416 4.75 -22.73 -27.18
N VAL A 417 4.31 -21.52 -26.79
CA VAL A 417 3.18 -20.84 -27.45
C VAL A 417 3.75 -19.97 -28.58
N GLN A 418 3.52 -20.40 -29.82
CA GLN A 418 3.69 -19.56 -31.00
C GLN A 418 2.56 -18.52 -31.06
N VAL A 419 2.93 -17.25 -31.19
CA VAL A 419 2.01 -16.16 -31.50
C VAL A 419 1.93 -16.06 -33.02
N ALA A 420 0.72 -16.23 -33.58
CA ALA A 420 0.45 -15.94 -34.98
C ALA A 420 0.16 -14.44 -35.16
N HIS A 421 0.60 -13.93 -36.31
CA HIS A 421 0.78 -12.54 -36.72
C HIS A 421 -0.42 -11.60 -36.60
#